data_AF-A0A1V3RML5-F1
#
_entry.id   AF-A0A1V3RML5-F1
#
_cell.length_a   1.000
_cell.length_b   1.000
_cell.length_c   1.000
_cell.angle_alpha   90.00
_cell.angle_beta   90.00
_cell.angle_gamma   90.00
#
_symmetry.space_group_name_H-M   'P 1'
#
loop_
_entity.id
_entity.type
_entity.pdbx_description
1 polymer ?
#
loop_
_entity_poly.entity_id
_entity_poly.type
_entity_poly.pdbx_seq_one_letter_code
_entity_poly.pdbx_strand_id
1 'polypeptide(L)'
;MRKTIRNTLILLFPLFFMVIVNEYSRLQFEATDYQSRNQLTINSGSQIPEKCSWACHNDTSYCKTHHVKFNPEYFGVTDPLYFGMIASLRSLGNYGLANVLLLVIFFPLLIYMFLIKSLNIQDRINQMKKS
;
A
#
# COMPACT_ATOMS: atom_id res chain seq x y z
N MET A 1 18.00 1.35 -23.51
CA MET A 1 18.37 1.92 -22.20
C MET A 1 19.43 1.03 -21.55
N ARG A 2 20.52 1.59 -21.00
CA ARG A 2 21.53 0.77 -20.29
C ARG A 2 20.83 0.00 -19.16
N LYS A 3 21.07 -1.31 -19.04
CA LYS A 3 20.36 -2.18 -18.07
C LYS A 3 20.36 -1.61 -16.66
N THR A 4 21.44 -0.97 -16.25
CA THR A 4 21.55 -0.25 -14.97
C THR A 4 20.48 0.84 -14.83
N ILE A 5 20.34 1.74 -15.82
CA ILE A 5 19.35 2.82 -15.81
C ILE A 5 17.94 2.24 -15.74
N ARG A 6 17.64 1.19 -16.52
CA ARG A 6 16.35 0.48 -16.47
C ARG A 6 16.03 0.01 -15.06
N ASN A 7 16.96 -0.72 -14.47
CA ASN A 7 16.77 -1.37 -13.19
C ASN A 7 16.65 -0.33 -12.06
N THR A 8 17.46 0.73 -12.08
CA THR A 8 17.35 1.84 -11.13
C THR A 8 16.00 2.56 -11.23
N LEU A 9 15.52 2.82 -12.45
CA LEU A 9 14.20 3.44 -12.64
C LEU A 9 13.08 2.55 -12.12
N ILE A 10 13.11 1.25 -12.40
CA ILE A 10 12.10 0.30 -11.89
C ILE A 10 12.08 0.29 -10.35
N LEU A 11 13.24 0.37 -9.71
CA LEU A 11 13.34 0.37 -8.24
C LEU A 11 12.80 1.67 -7.63
N LEU A 12 13.19 2.81 -8.19
CA LEU A 12 12.92 4.12 -7.58
C LEU A 12 11.56 4.71 -7.98
N PHE A 13 11.05 4.35 -9.16
CA PHE A 13 9.81 4.92 -9.70
C PHE A 13 8.61 4.79 -8.74
N PRO A 14 8.31 3.61 -8.14
CA PRO A 14 7.18 3.48 -7.22
C PRO A 14 7.31 4.37 -5.98
N LEU A 15 8.53 4.57 -5.48
CA LEU A 15 8.79 5.41 -4.31
C LEU A 15 8.54 6.89 -4.63
N PHE A 16 9.09 7.37 -5.74
CA PHE A 16 8.85 8.75 -6.19
C PHE A 16 7.38 8.99 -6.52
N PHE A 17 6.73 8.04 -7.19
CA PHE A 17 5.32 8.13 -7.52
C PHE A 17 4.45 8.23 -6.26
N MET A 18 4.73 7.43 -5.24
CA MET A 18 4.02 7.50 -3.95
C MET A 18 4.17 8.87 -3.29
N VAL A 19 5.39 9.43 -3.24
CA VAL A 19 5.64 10.76 -2.68
C VAL A 19 4.88 11.84 -3.43
N ILE A 20 4.90 11.80 -4.77
CA ILE A 20 4.19 12.77 -5.61
C ILE A 20 2.69 12.71 -5.35
N VAL A 21 2.08 11.52 -5.34
CA VAL A 21 0.65 11.35 -5.07
C VAL A 21 0.28 11.85 -3.68
N ASN A 22 1.12 11.57 -2.67
CA ASN A 22 0.88 12.01 -1.31
C ASN A 22 0.94 13.54 -1.18
N GLU A 23 1.96 14.19 -1.75
CA GLU A 23 2.11 15.64 -1.72
C GLU A 23 1.03 16.35 -2.54
N TYR A 24 0.71 15.82 -3.72
CA TYR A 24 -0.40 16.33 -4.51
C TYR A 24 -1.71 16.27 -3.72
N SER A 25 -2.00 15.13 -3.09
CA SER A 25 -3.21 14.96 -2.27
C SER A 25 -3.23 15.96 -1.11
N ARG A 26 -2.11 16.16 -0.40
CA ARG A 26 -1.99 17.13 0.70
C ARG A 26 -2.32 18.56 0.27
N LEU A 27 -2.02 18.94 -0.97
CA LEU A 27 -2.30 20.29 -1.50
C LEU A 27 -3.78 20.49 -1.90
N GLN A 28 -4.52 19.42 -2.17
CA GLN A 28 -5.91 19.49 -2.63
C GLN A 28 -6.95 19.57 -1.51
N PHE A 29 -6.57 19.21 -0.29
CA PHE A 29 -7.50 19.13 0.83
C PHE A 29 -7.06 20.03 1.98
N GLU A 30 -8.01 20.79 2.52
CA GLU A 30 -7.78 21.51 3.78
C GLU A 30 -7.72 20.52 4.94
N ALA A 31 -6.75 20.71 5.82
CA ALA A 31 -6.59 19.87 7.01
C ALA A 31 -7.81 20.05 7.93
N THR A 32 -8.34 18.95 8.45
CA THR A 32 -9.44 18.99 9.43
C THR A 32 -8.90 19.23 10.84
N ASP A 33 -9.79 19.62 11.76
CA ASP A 33 -9.47 19.76 13.19
C ASP A 33 -9.13 18.42 13.88
N TYR A 34 -9.32 17.29 13.18
CA TYR A 34 -9.02 15.99 13.74
C TYR A 34 -7.51 15.72 13.70
N GLN A 35 -6.96 15.40 14.87
CA GLN A 35 -5.56 15.04 15.04
C GLN A 35 -5.37 13.54 15.24
N SER A 36 -4.38 12.98 14.58
CA SER A 36 -3.89 11.62 14.82
C SER A 36 -2.40 11.70 15.11
N ARG A 37 -1.95 11.16 16.26
CA ARG A 37 -0.55 11.23 16.71
C ARG A 37 0.02 12.66 16.70
N ASN A 38 -0.76 13.62 17.18
CA ASN A 38 -0.43 15.06 17.23
C ASN A 38 -0.18 15.73 15.87
N GLN A 39 -0.67 15.13 14.78
CA GLN A 39 -0.64 15.74 13.46
C GLN A 39 -2.06 15.97 12.96
N LEU A 40 -2.32 17.16 12.41
CA LEU A 40 -3.57 17.45 11.72
C LEU A 40 -3.72 16.52 10.53
N THR A 41 -4.92 16.02 10.34
CA THR A 41 -5.20 15.02 9.31
C THR A 41 -6.09 15.58 8.21
N ILE A 42 -5.91 15.05 7.01
CA ILE A 42 -6.68 15.43 5.82
C ILE A 42 -8.17 15.04 5.95
N ASN A 43 -8.47 13.99 6.74
CA ASN A 43 -9.84 13.47 6.91
C ASN A 43 -10.33 13.69 8.33
N SER A 44 -11.63 13.88 8.54
CA SER A 44 -12.19 14.06 9.88
C SER A 44 -12.17 12.76 10.70
N GLY A 45 -12.40 12.90 12.01
CA GLY A 45 -12.63 11.77 12.94
C GLY A 45 -14.09 11.33 13.02
N SER A 46 -15.01 12.04 12.36
CA SER A 46 -16.46 11.80 12.44
C SER A 46 -16.92 10.77 11.41
N GLN A 47 -17.97 10.01 11.71
CA GLN A 47 -18.64 9.18 10.72
C GLN A 47 -19.34 10.06 9.68
N ILE A 48 -19.07 9.83 8.39
CA ILE A 48 -19.67 10.59 7.28
C ILE A 48 -20.23 9.57 6.29
N PRO A 49 -21.55 9.53 6.01
CA PRO A 49 -22.15 8.51 5.13
C PRO A 49 -21.66 8.55 3.68
N GLU A 50 -21.19 9.69 3.20
CA GLU A 50 -20.83 9.89 1.79
C GLU A 50 -19.35 9.60 1.50
N LYS A 51 -18.48 9.56 2.51
CA LYS A 51 -17.04 9.35 2.34
C LYS A 51 -16.36 8.72 3.56
N CYS A 52 -15.30 7.97 3.31
CA CYS A 52 -14.46 7.44 4.37
C CYS A 52 -13.79 8.55 5.19
N SER A 53 -13.65 8.30 6.48
CA SER A 53 -12.99 9.17 7.45
C SER A 53 -12.13 8.34 8.41
N TRP A 54 -11.46 8.98 9.38
CA TRP A 54 -10.76 8.23 10.43
C TRP A 54 -11.69 7.38 11.30
N ALA A 55 -12.99 7.73 11.38
CA ALA A 55 -13.96 6.86 12.02
C ALA A 55 -14.02 5.48 11.34
N CYS A 56 -13.93 5.44 10.01
CA CYS A 56 -13.92 4.20 9.23
C CYS A 56 -12.62 3.39 9.43
N HIS A 57 -11.50 4.08 9.65
CA HIS A 57 -10.23 3.43 9.97
C HIS A 57 -10.25 2.80 11.37
N ASN A 58 -10.81 3.53 12.34
CA ASN A 58 -10.84 3.11 13.74
C ASN A 58 -11.93 2.06 14.03
N ASP A 59 -13.06 2.14 13.30
CA ASP A 59 -14.12 1.14 13.30
C ASP A 59 -14.43 0.69 11.86
N THR A 60 -13.90 -0.48 11.52
CA THR A 60 -14.10 -1.09 10.20
C THR A 60 -15.54 -1.53 9.95
N SER A 61 -16.37 -1.65 10.99
CA SER A 61 -17.77 -2.08 10.87
C SER A 61 -18.59 -1.02 10.14
N TYR A 62 -18.50 0.24 10.59
CA TYR A 62 -19.16 1.36 9.91
C TYR A 62 -18.73 1.48 8.45
N CYS A 63 -17.44 1.32 8.18
CA CYS A 63 -16.88 1.35 6.83
C CYS A 63 -17.48 0.26 5.94
N LYS A 64 -17.54 -0.98 6.44
CA LYS A 64 -18.11 -2.13 5.71
C LYS A 64 -19.59 -1.93 5.38
N THR A 65 -20.35 -1.33 6.28
CA THR A 65 -21.79 -1.10 6.07
C THR A 65 -22.09 0.02 5.08
N HIS A 66 -21.32 1.12 5.08
CA HIS A 66 -21.68 2.34 4.34
C HIS A 66 -20.83 2.60 3.09
N HIS A 67 -19.61 2.07 3.00
CA HIS A 67 -18.66 2.46 1.95
C HIS A 67 -18.13 1.29 1.12
N VAL A 68 -18.18 0.08 1.65
CA VAL A 68 -17.69 -1.10 0.94
C VAL A 68 -18.78 -1.63 0.02
N LYS A 69 -18.49 -1.67 -1.29
CA LYS A 69 -19.38 -2.25 -2.32
C LYS A 69 -19.17 -3.75 -2.56
N PHE A 70 -18.42 -4.40 -1.67
CA PHE A 70 -18.11 -5.83 -1.75
C PHE A 70 -19.29 -6.66 -1.23
N ASN A 71 -19.49 -7.87 -1.78
CA ASN A 71 -20.56 -8.76 -1.31
C ASN A 71 -20.28 -9.15 0.17
N PRO A 72 -21.18 -8.81 1.11
CA PRO A 72 -20.99 -9.08 2.53
C PRO A 72 -20.82 -10.56 2.89
N GLU A 73 -21.31 -11.48 2.06
CA GLU A 73 -21.19 -12.93 2.27
C GLU A 73 -19.73 -13.39 2.36
N TYR A 74 -18.82 -12.69 1.69
CA TYR A 74 -17.40 -13.02 1.72
C TYR A 74 -16.67 -12.49 2.97
N PHE A 75 -17.27 -11.59 3.75
CA PHE A 75 -16.63 -11.08 4.97
C PHE A 75 -16.32 -12.18 5.98
N GLY A 76 -17.10 -13.26 6.00
CA GLY A 76 -16.83 -14.44 6.83
C GLY A 76 -15.47 -15.11 6.53
N VAL A 77 -14.93 -14.92 5.33
CA VAL A 77 -13.62 -15.46 4.92
C VAL A 77 -12.55 -14.36 4.90
N THR A 78 -12.87 -13.18 4.36
CA THR A 78 -11.87 -12.12 4.20
C THR A 78 -11.44 -11.52 5.53
N ASP A 79 -12.36 -11.37 6.50
CA ASP A 79 -12.05 -10.73 7.77
C ASP A 79 -11.08 -11.58 8.60
N PRO A 80 -11.28 -12.91 8.80
CA PRO A 80 -10.31 -13.73 9.51
C PRO A 80 -8.93 -13.72 8.87
N LEU A 81 -8.84 -13.75 7.53
CA LEU A 81 -7.56 -13.68 6.83
C LEU A 81 -6.88 -12.32 7.04
N TYR A 82 -7.61 -11.23 6.82
CA TYR A 82 -7.10 -9.87 6.98
C TYR A 82 -6.63 -9.59 8.41
N PHE A 83 -7.49 -9.84 9.40
CA PHE A 83 -7.15 -9.60 10.80
C PHE A 83 -6.15 -10.62 11.35
N GLY A 84 -6.10 -11.84 10.80
CA GLY A 84 -5.06 -12.83 11.11
C GLY A 84 -3.66 -12.39 10.66
N MET A 85 -3.54 -11.79 9.48
CA MET A 85 -2.29 -11.17 9.02
C MET A 85 -1.87 -10.02 9.93
N ILE A 86 -2.81 -9.14 10.31
CA ILE A 86 -2.53 -8.04 11.25
C ILE A 86 -2.08 -8.57 12.61
N ALA A 87 -2.76 -9.59 13.13
CA ALA A 87 -2.40 -10.21 14.40
C ALA A 87 -0.98 -10.81 14.35
N SER A 88 -0.63 -11.48 13.25
CA SER A 88 0.71 -12.03 13.03
C SER A 88 1.79 -10.94 12.94
N LEU A 89 1.48 -9.79 12.34
CA LEU A 89 2.39 -8.66 12.33
C LEU A 89 2.55 -8.03 13.72
N ARG A 90 1.46 -7.96 14.49
CA ARG A 90 1.48 -7.46 15.88
C ARG A 90 2.27 -8.38 16.81
N SER A 91 2.26 -9.70 16.59
CA SER A 91 3.01 -10.65 17.42
C SER A 91 4.53 -10.49 17.32
N LEU A 92 5.04 -9.76 16.33
CA LEU A 92 6.45 -9.37 16.22
C LEU A 92 6.85 -8.23 17.18
N GLY A 93 5.94 -7.78 18.04
CA GLY A 93 6.17 -6.76 19.06
C GLY A 93 5.97 -5.35 18.53
N ASN A 94 6.88 -4.86 17.68
CA ASN A 94 6.77 -3.53 17.09
C ASN A 94 6.03 -3.59 15.75
N TYR A 95 4.70 -3.47 15.79
CA TYR A 95 3.84 -3.51 14.60
C TYR A 95 4.22 -2.49 13.52
N GLY A 96 4.60 -1.27 13.92
CA GLY A 96 5.02 -0.23 12.98
C GLY A 96 6.29 -0.60 12.25
N LEU A 97 7.31 -1.06 12.99
CA LEU A 97 8.57 -1.51 12.42
C LEU A 97 8.39 -2.75 11.54
N ALA A 98 7.61 -3.73 11.98
CA ALA A 98 7.32 -4.94 11.21
C ALA A 98 6.70 -4.62 9.85
N ASN A 99 5.75 -3.68 9.81
CA ASN A 99 5.16 -3.20 8.55
C ASN A 99 6.19 -2.56 7.62
N VAL A 100 7.07 -1.71 8.15
CA VAL A 100 8.12 -1.08 7.33
C VAL A 100 9.07 -2.14 6.76
N LEU A 101 9.58 -3.04 7.62
CA LEU A 101 10.54 -4.05 7.19
C LEU A 101 9.94 -5.03 6.16
N LEU A 102 8.73 -5.51 6.40
CA LEU A 102 8.11 -6.52 5.54
C LEU A 102 7.48 -5.89 4.29
N LEU A 103 6.57 -4.94 4.47
CA LEU A 103 5.71 -4.45 3.40
C LEU A 103 6.37 -3.34 2.56
N VAL A 104 7.26 -2.54 3.15
CA VAL A 104 7.91 -1.42 2.45
C VAL A 104 9.29 -1.81 1.89
N ILE A 105 10.02 -2.71 2.56
CA ILE A 105 11.37 -3.11 2.15
C ILE A 105 11.38 -4.51 1.53
N PHE A 106 11.05 -5.54 2.31
CA PHE A 106 11.25 -6.93 1.90
C PHE A 106 10.44 -7.31 0.66
N PHE A 107 9.11 -7.14 0.70
CA PHE A 107 8.26 -7.53 -0.44
C PHE A 107 8.55 -6.70 -1.70
N PRO A 108 8.71 -5.37 -1.65
CA PRO A 108 9.10 -4.60 -2.83
C PRO A 108 10.45 -5.00 -3.42
N LEU A 109 11.47 -5.27 -2.59
CA LEU A 109 12.75 -5.77 -3.07
C LEU A 109 12.63 -7.17 -3.69
N LEU A 110 11.83 -8.05 -3.10
CA LEU A 110 11.57 -9.38 -3.64
C LEU A 110 10.91 -9.32 -5.02
N ILE A 111 9.87 -8.50 -5.16
CA ILE A 111 9.18 -8.26 -6.43
C ILE A 111 10.14 -7.66 -7.45
N TYR A 112 10.93 -6.67 -7.05
CA TYR A 112 11.96 -6.07 -7.89
C TYR A 112 12.96 -7.11 -8.40
N MET A 113 13.50 -7.96 -7.52
CA MET A 113 14.43 -9.03 -7.91
C MET A 113 13.81 -9.98 -8.94
N PHE A 114 12.57 -10.43 -8.71
CA PHE A 114 11.88 -11.30 -9.66
C PHE A 114 11.61 -10.62 -11.00
N LEU A 115 11.22 -9.35 -10.98
CA LEU A 115 10.98 -8.57 -12.19
C LEU A 115 12.28 -8.42 -13.01
N ILE A 116 13.40 -8.07 -12.37
CA ILE A 116 14.70 -7.98 -13.06
C ILE A 116 15.12 -9.33 -13.63
N LYS A 117 14.92 -10.43 -12.88
CA LYS A 117 15.21 -11.77 -13.38
C LYS A 117 14.38 -12.11 -14.61
N SER A 118 13.08 -11.83 -14.59
CA SER A 118 12.17 -12.02 -15.72
C SER A 118 12.62 -11.24 -16.96
N LEU A 119 12.93 -9.94 -16.80
CA LEU A 119 13.41 -9.10 -17.89
C LEU A 119 14.73 -9.61 -18.48
N ASN A 120 15.66 -10.08 -17.64
CA ASN A 120 16.93 -10.62 -18.11
C ASN A 120 16.75 -11.93 -18.91
N ILE A 121 15.80 -12.77 -18.52
CA ILE A 121 15.45 -13.98 -19.27
C ILE A 121 14.87 -13.60 -20.63
N GLN A 122 13.93 -12.64 -20.65
CA GLN A 122 13.34 -12.14 -21.90
C GLN A 122 14.40 -11.54 -22.85
N ASP A 123 15.36 -10.77 -22.30
CA ASP A 123 16.47 -10.22 -23.08
C ASP A 123 17.28 -11.34 -23.77
N ARG A 124 17.54 -12.46 -23.07
CA ARG A 124 18.25 -13.63 -23.64
C ARG A 124 17.45 -14.32 -24.74
N ILE A 125 16.15 -14.52 -24.53
CA ILE A 125 15.26 -15.12 -25.54
C ILE A 125 15.27 -14.28 -26.81
N ASN A 126 15.19 -12.95 -26.68
CA ASN A 126 15.18 -12.04 -27.82
C ASN A 126 16.53 -12.04 -28.57
N GLN A 127 17.66 -12.29 -27.88
CA GLN A 127 18.96 -12.44 -28.52
C GLN A 127 19.04 -13.74 -29.34
N MET A 128 18.56 -14.85 -28.79
CA MET A 128 18.55 -16.14 -29.49
C MET A 128 17.66 -16.12 -30.73
N LYS A 129 16.53 -15.41 -30.71
CA LYS A 129 15.64 -15.28 -31.88
C LYS A 129 16.21 -14.43 -33.02
N LYS A 130 17.23 -13.61 -32.74
CA LYS A 130 17.88 -12.73 -33.72
C LYS A 130 19.14 -13.35 -34.33
N SER A 131 19.63 -14.44 -33.75
CA SER A 131 20.68 -15.29 -34.30
C SER A 131 20.08 -16.34 -35.23
#